data_AF-A0AAF0DR93-F1
#
_entry.id   AF-A0AAF0DR93-F1
#
_cell.length_a   1.000
_cell.length_b   1.000
_cell.length_c   1.000
_cell.angle_alpha   90.00
_cell.angle_beta   90.00
_cell.angle_gamma   90.00
#
_symmetry.space_group_name_H-M   'P 1'
#
loop_
_entity.id
_entity.type
_entity.pdbx_description
1 polymer ?
#
loop_
_entity_poly.entity_id
_entity_poly.type
_entity_poly.pdbx_seq_one_letter_code
_entity_poly.pdbx_strand_id
1 'polypeptide(L)'
;MSEKDRVRLRNALSLGASESVINLAQQGSQDENTKAKYDPLCDYAAVPYLPFERLGLAPFMAKQGEKEMALRRAQLAMRGAEIKEALYVMRRINAGDCEWLASVHTRSLGSALCGSRRFRKARKRLSIPHCRDFFASWKGKLDLAFPTLAGHSFGGATLIEFLRTEQTDFPYGIVLDPWMEPVRDPADDESVRGKLTKPVYVMNSEGFSMWRDQYNKLIRVLVDAVTTNRNHRGWLMTLCGSNHTDFSDLPCLLPKIFGSALTGPQCIRTFSTLTMKQVLLLREQKHLFEIKTGEISDDLGGLKNEIHLGGMHFNSSTDYPRPSNHFLKSFQRDILRIRTTQNTSKSFFWELRGWRKHAEQDPNTRAYRQHRRMLAREIENPAREEQMRQRQRRDSIAASDTASLPEVQDLSEIRRAIVENDPRNAGEDEEEIDFKPTFVDPIDDRKDGCTNPWEGTVLDSDARLVYNEWAKNAAAYVRNHNRPTSLLTLFLWYMGAHDGLAPAGHLLVHTL
;
A
#
# COMPACT_ATOMS: atom_id res chain seq x y z
N MET A 1 34.91 15.71 -31.64
CA MET A 1 33.74 16.55 -31.93
C MET A 1 34.07 17.54 -33.04
N SER A 2 33.30 17.55 -34.14
CA SER A 2 33.60 18.41 -35.28
C SER A 2 33.34 19.90 -34.99
N GLU A 3 33.99 20.81 -35.71
CA GLU A 3 33.74 22.27 -35.59
C GLU A 3 32.28 22.64 -35.86
N LYS A 4 31.63 21.89 -36.77
CA LYS A 4 30.22 22.03 -37.12
C LYS A 4 29.31 21.68 -35.94
N ASP A 5 29.69 20.68 -35.15
CA ASP A 5 28.95 20.27 -33.95
C ASP A 5 29.15 21.28 -32.82
N ARG A 6 30.35 21.84 -32.66
CA ARG A 6 30.63 22.95 -31.71
C ARG A 6 29.79 24.19 -31.99
N VAL A 7 29.67 24.58 -33.26
CA VAL A 7 28.85 25.73 -33.67
C VAL A 7 27.35 25.45 -33.45
N ARG A 8 26.88 24.23 -33.78
CA ARG A 8 25.50 23.81 -33.49
C ARG A 8 25.21 23.81 -31.99
N LEU A 9 26.14 23.34 -31.17
CA LEU A 9 26.03 23.31 -29.71
C LEU A 9 25.96 24.73 -29.12
N ARG A 10 26.87 25.63 -29.54
CA ARG A 10 26.84 27.05 -29.14
C ARG A 10 25.54 27.72 -29.53
N ASN A 11 25.04 27.44 -30.74
CA ASN A 11 23.76 27.96 -31.19
C ASN A 11 22.59 27.33 -30.41
N ALA A 12 22.65 26.06 -30.00
CA ALA A 12 21.60 25.44 -29.19
C ALA A 12 21.58 26.01 -27.75
N LEU A 13 22.75 26.25 -27.14
CA LEU A 13 22.96 26.89 -25.83
C LEU A 13 22.50 28.36 -25.82
N SER A 14 23.09 29.16 -26.72
CA SER A 14 22.39 30.10 -27.60
C SER A 14 20.89 30.24 -27.41
N LEU A 15 20.27 29.15 -27.81
CA LEU A 15 18.86 29.01 -28.01
C LEU A 15 18.13 28.39 -26.78
N GLY A 16 18.74 28.31 -25.61
CA GLY A 16 18.08 27.79 -24.40
C GLY A 16 17.79 26.29 -24.46
N ALA A 17 18.54 25.54 -25.27
CA ALA A 17 18.65 24.09 -25.11
C ALA A 17 19.26 23.78 -23.74
N SER A 18 18.98 22.59 -23.20
CA SER A 18 19.40 22.17 -21.86
C SER A 18 20.92 22.20 -21.69
N GLU A 19 21.40 22.44 -20.46
CA GLU A 19 22.82 22.27 -20.12
C GLU A 19 23.20 20.77 -20.27
N SER A 20 22.23 19.84 -20.25
CA SER A 20 22.40 18.41 -20.58
C SER A 20 22.98 18.10 -21.97
N VAL A 21 22.83 19.00 -22.95
CA VAL A 21 23.43 18.83 -24.29
C VAL A 21 24.97 18.86 -24.21
N ILE A 22 25.53 19.41 -23.13
CA ILE A 22 26.97 19.49 -22.86
C ILE A 22 27.59 18.10 -22.56
N ASN A 23 26.88 17.19 -21.88
CA ASN A 23 27.44 15.89 -21.47
C ASN A 23 27.53 14.86 -22.61
N LEU A 24 26.57 14.85 -23.54
CA LEU A 24 26.61 14.00 -24.73
C LEU A 24 27.78 14.34 -25.66
N ALA A 25 28.16 15.63 -25.71
CA ALA A 25 29.29 16.12 -26.48
C ALA A 25 30.65 15.62 -25.95
N GLN A 26 30.74 15.29 -24.65
CA GLN A 26 31.95 14.75 -24.03
C GLN A 26 32.09 13.23 -24.19
N GLN A 27 31.01 12.49 -24.51
CA GLN A 27 31.02 11.02 -24.61
C GLN A 27 31.12 10.46 -26.05
N GLY A 28 31.23 11.28 -27.09
CA GLY A 28 31.25 10.82 -28.50
C GLY A 28 32.62 10.77 -29.16
N SER A 29 33.47 9.79 -28.80
CA SER A 29 34.63 9.34 -29.58
C SER A 29 34.51 7.89 -30.02
N GLN A 30 33.29 7.36 -30.17
CA GLN A 30 33.04 5.99 -30.62
C GLN A 30 32.16 5.99 -31.88
N ASP A 31 32.77 5.51 -32.96
CA ASP A 31 32.26 4.99 -34.23
C ASP A 31 31.09 5.71 -34.92
N GLU A 32 31.43 6.38 -36.04
CA GLU A 32 30.52 7.14 -36.91
C GLU A 32 29.47 6.30 -37.67
N ASN A 33 29.45 4.96 -37.51
CA ASN A 33 28.63 4.07 -38.34
C ASN A 33 27.26 3.68 -37.76
N THR A 34 26.92 4.13 -36.55
CA THR A 34 25.59 3.92 -35.96
C THR A 34 24.96 5.26 -35.60
N LYS A 35 24.52 6.02 -36.60
CA LYS A 35 23.65 7.18 -36.39
C LYS A 35 22.26 6.69 -35.97
N ALA A 36 22.07 6.47 -34.67
CA ALA A 36 20.74 6.41 -34.08
C ALA A 36 20.00 7.71 -34.43
N LYS A 37 18.83 7.57 -35.07
CA LYS A 37 17.96 8.69 -35.45
C LYS A 37 17.52 9.38 -34.15
N TYR A 38 18.04 10.58 -33.92
CA TYR A 38 17.75 11.38 -32.74
C TYR A 38 16.26 11.73 -32.71
N ASP A 39 15.48 11.11 -31.82
CA ASP A 39 14.12 11.53 -31.51
C ASP A 39 14.15 12.39 -30.24
N PRO A 40 13.94 13.71 -30.32
CA PRO A 40 13.91 14.60 -29.16
C PRO A 40 12.75 14.33 -28.18
N LEU A 41 11.83 13.41 -28.50
CA LEU A 41 10.81 12.90 -27.60
C LEU A 41 11.21 11.59 -26.89
N CYS A 42 12.23 10.89 -27.37
CA CYS A 42 12.73 9.67 -26.74
C CYS A 42 13.84 9.97 -25.71
N ASP A 43 13.71 9.30 -24.57
CA ASP A 43 14.80 8.90 -23.68
C ASP A 43 15.33 9.83 -22.58
N TYR A 44 14.55 10.84 -22.14
CA TYR A 44 14.76 11.42 -20.79
C TYR A 44 13.47 11.56 -19.97
N ALA A 45 12.31 11.26 -20.56
CA ALA A 45 11.03 11.27 -19.88
C ALA A 45 10.61 9.88 -19.39
N ALA A 46 11.07 8.83 -20.07
CA ALA A 46 10.86 7.45 -19.65
C ALA A 46 12.06 7.02 -18.80
N VAL A 47 11.85 6.85 -17.49
CA VAL A 47 12.61 5.81 -16.80
C VAL A 47 12.24 4.53 -17.53
N PRO A 48 13.19 3.77 -18.11
CA PRO A 48 12.89 2.49 -18.74
C PRO A 48 12.52 1.50 -17.63
N TYR A 49 11.35 1.69 -17.02
CA TYR A 49 10.66 0.63 -16.32
C TYR A 49 10.49 -0.46 -17.36
N LEU A 50 11.15 -1.60 -17.13
CA LEU A 50 11.10 -2.78 -17.97
C LEU A 50 9.64 -3.07 -18.36
N PRO A 51 9.19 -2.73 -19.58
CA PRO A 51 7.80 -2.89 -19.95
C PRO A 51 7.54 -4.38 -20.02
N PHE A 52 6.55 -4.87 -19.26
CA PHE A 52 6.26 -6.29 -19.10
C PHE A 52 6.15 -6.97 -20.47
N GLU A 53 5.46 -6.30 -21.38
CA GLU A 53 5.20 -6.75 -22.75
C GLU A 53 6.49 -6.83 -23.59
N ARG A 54 7.46 -5.92 -23.38
CA ARG A 54 8.75 -5.93 -24.09
C ARG A 54 9.68 -7.05 -23.61
N LEU A 55 9.46 -7.59 -22.42
CA LEU A 55 10.18 -8.74 -21.86
C LEU A 55 9.43 -10.07 -22.01
N GLY A 56 8.28 -10.08 -22.70
CA GLY A 56 7.43 -11.27 -22.83
C GLY A 56 6.76 -11.72 -21.52
N LEU A 57 6.63 -10.80 -20.55
CA LEU A 57 5.98 -11.04 -19.28
C LEU A 57 4.49 -10.75 -19.36
N ALA A 58 3.73 -11.44 -18.51
CA ALA A 58 2.29 -11.28 -18.47
C ALA A 58 1.93 -9.83 -18.08
N PRO A 59 0.93 -9.20 -18.74
CA PRO A 59 0.46 -7.87 -18.35
C PRO A 59 -0.05 -7.89 -16.91
N PHE A 60 -0.14 -6.73 -16.26
CA PHE A 60 -0.55 -6.60 -14.85
C PHE A 60 -1.87 -7.33 -14.52
N MET A 61 -2.77 -7.41 -15.51
CA MET A 61 -4.10 -8.04 -15.39
C MET A 61 -4.08 -9.57 -15.50
N ALA A 62 -2.96 -10.18 -15.89
CA ALA A 62 -2.81 -11.62 -16.13
C ALA A 62 -2.24 -12.37 -14.90
N LYS A 63 -2.05 -13.70 -14.99
CA LYS A 63 -1.46 -14.47 -13.86
C LYS A 63 -0.05 -13.95 -13.71
N GLN A 64 0.28 -13.44 -12.53
CA GLN A 64 1.67 -13.21 -12.20
C GLN A 64 2.23 -14.57 -11.78
N GLY A 65 3.17 -15.09 -12.57
CA GLY A 65 3.96 -16.25 -12.19
C GLY A 65 5.18 -15.83 -11.38
N GLU A 66 6.04 -16.80 -11.09
CA GLU A 66 7.29 -16.56 -10.37
C GLU A 66 8.19 -15.54 -11.08
N LYS A 67 8.23 -15.55 -12.42
CA LYS A 67 9.02 -14.60 -13.23
C LYS A 67 8.54 -13.17 -13.07
N GLU A 68 7.22 -12.94 -13.15
CA GLU A 68 6.63 -11.62 -12.94
C GLU A 68 6.91 -11.13 -11.51
N MET A 69 6.75 -12.00 -10.51
CA MET A 69 7.02 -11.66 -9.11
C MET A 69 8.49 -11.35 -8.85
N ALA A 70 9.41 -12.09 -9.48
CA ALA A 70 10.84 -11.81 -9.44
C ALA A 70 11.15 -10.43 -10.05
N LEU A 71 10.54 -10.08 -11.19
CA LEU A 71 10.68 -8.75 -11.77
C LEU A 71 10.12 -7.66 -10.85
N ARG A 72 8.96 -7.86 -10.23
CA ARG A 72 8.39 -6.90 -9.28
C ARG A 72 9.34 -6.66 -8.11
N ARG A 73 9.96 -7.71 -7.57
CA ARG A 73 10.97 -7.60 -6.50
C ARG A 73 12.23 -6.87 -6.97
N ALA A 74 12.69 -7.13 -8.20
CA ALA A 74 13.80 -6.38 -8.79
C ALA A 74 13.44 -4.89 -8.97
N GLN A 75 12.20 -4.57 -9.33
CA GLN A 75 11.69 -3.20 -9.40
C GLN A 75 11.65 -2.54 -8.02
N LEU A 76 11.28 -3.26 -6.95
CA LEU A 76 11.37 -2.74 -5.58
C LEU A 76 12.82 -2.38 -5.20
N ALA A 77 13.77 -3.25 -5.54
CA ALA A 77 15.19 -2.98 -5.29
C ALA A 77 15.71 -1.77 -6.10
N MET A 78 15.35 -1.68 -7.38
CA MET A 78 15.66 -0.53 -8.23
C MET A 78 15.10 0.77 -7.63
N ARG A 79 13.83 0.77 -7.20
CA ARG A 79 13.19 1.92 -6.56
C ARG A 79 13.87 2.30 -5.23
N GLY A 80 14.36 1.32 -4.47
CA GLY A 80 15.21 1.56 -3.31
C GLY A 80 16.51 2.29 -3.67
N ALA A 81 17.14 1.95 -4.80
CA ALA A 81 18.29 2.67 -5.31
C ALA A 81 17.93 4.09 -5.78
N GLU A 82 16.79 4.27 -6.44
CA GLU A 82 16.27 5.59 -6.84
C GLU A 82 16.02 6.50 -5.62
N ILE A 83 15.53 5.96 -4.50
CA ILE A 83 15.34 6.70 -3.25
C ILE A 83 16.69 7.20 -2.71
N LYS A 84 17.72 6.35 -2.71
CA LYS A 84 19.08 6.74 -2.28
C LYS A 84 19.68 7.81 -3.18
N GLU A 85 19.50 7.68 -4.50
CA GLU A 85 19.95 8.67 -5.46
C GLU A 85 19.23 10.01 -5.28
N ALA A 86 17.91 9.98 -5.08
CA ALA A 86 17.14 11.19 -4.79
C ALA A 86 17.64 11.90 -3.52
N LEU A 87 17.91 11.16 -2.45
CA LEU A 87 18.47 11.73 -1.22
C LEU A 87 19.88 12.29 -1.45
N TYR A 88 20.72 11.62 -2.24
CA TYR A 88 22.03 12.12 -2.64
C TYR A 88 21.92 13.47 -3.36
N VAL A 89 21.05 13.58 -4.36
CA VAL A 89 20.79 14.84 -5.08
C VAL A 89 20.27 15.93 -4.12
N MET A 90 19.36 15.59 -3.21
CA MET A 90 18.84 16.53 -2.21
C MET A 90 19.95 17.04 -1.27
N ARG A 91 20.89 16.18 -0.86
CA ARG A 91 22.08 16.57 -0.08
C ARG A 91 22.96 17.55 -0.85
N ARG A 92 23.16 17.33 -2.16
CA ARG A 92 23.94 18.23 -3.03
C ARG A 92 23.26 19.58 -3.19
N ILE A 93 21.94 19.60 -3.40
CA ILE A 93 21.13 20.83 -3.41
C ILE A 93 21.29 21.58 -2.08
N ASN A 94 21.17 20.89 -0.95
CA ASN A 94 21.30 21.50 0.37
C ASN A 94 22.71 22.04 0.65
N ALA A 95 23.75 21.38 0.11
CA ALA A 95 25.12 21.86 0.18
C ALA A 95 25.38 23.10 -0.70
N GLY A 96 24.45 23.42 -1.62
CA GLY A 96 24.58 24.51 -2.58
C GLY A 96 25.40 24.15 -3.81
N ASP A 97 25.53 22.87 -4.15
CA ASP A 97 26.30 22.40 -5.31
C ASP A 97 25.53 22.56 -6.63
N CYS A 98 25.27 23.83 -6.96
CA CYS A 98 24.38 24.22 -8.04
C CYS A 98 25.04 24.09 -9.42
N GLU A 99 26.37 24.19 -9.48
CA GLU A 99 27.14 24.03 -10.72
C GLU A 99 27.17 22.55 -11.16
N TRP A 100 27.39 21.63 -10.22
CA TRP A 100 27.25 20.20 -10.52
C TRP A 100 25.82 19.88 -10.98
N LEU A 101 24.81 20.36 -10.26
CA LEU A 101 23.41 20.11 -10.60
C LEU A 101 23.08 20.64 -12.01
N ALA A 102 23.54 21.84 -12.33
CA ALA A 102 23.47 22.42 -13.67
C ALA A 102 24.16 21.53 -14.72
N SER A 103 25.32 20.95 -14.39
CA SER A 103 26.04 20.08 -15.33
C SER A 103 25.34 18.74 -15.58
N VAL A 104 24.64 18.16 -14.60
CA VAL A 104 24.05 16.81 -14.72
C VAL A 104 22.55 16.82 -15.00
N HIS A 105 21.87 17.97 -14.89
CA HIS A 105 20.43 18.04 -15.12
C HIS A 105 20.11 17.56 -16.54
N THR A 106 19.14 16.65 -16.69
CA THR A 106 18.76 16.10 -18.01
C THR A 106 17.55 16.79 -18.62
N ARG A 107 16.76 17.50 -17.80
CA ARG A 107 15.52 18.17 -18.21
C ARG A 107 15.69 19.68 -18.28
N SER A 108 15.27 20.30 -19.38
CA SER A 108 14.80 21.69 -19.34
C SER A 108 13.28 21.65 -19.49
N LEU A 109 12.57 21.77 -18.37
CA LEU A 109 11.13 21.52 -18.26
C LEU A 109 10.32 22.16 -19.40
N GLY A 110 10.64 23.39 -19.79
CA GLY A 110 9.88 24.06 -20.85
C GLY A 110 10.38 23.85 -22.28
N SER A 111 11.63 23.44 -22.52
CA SER A 111 12.08 23.19 -23.90
C SER A 111 11.56 21.87 -24.45
N ALA A 112 11.35 20.86 -23.58
CA ALA A 112 10.69 19.61 -23.94
C ALA A 112 9.19 19.82 -24.25
N LEU A 113 8.53 20.74 -23.52
CA LEU A 113 7.10 21.01 -23.70
C LEU A 113 6.79 21.92 -24.90
N CYS A 114 7.61 22.94 -25.18
CA CYS A 114 7.30 23.96 -26.20
C CYS A 114 8.44 24.25 -27.19
N GLY A 115 9.56 23.55 -27.11
CA GLY A 115 10.75 23.77 -27.93
C GLY A 115 11.66 24.88 -27.39
N SER A 116 12.97 24.75 -27.63
CA SER A 116 14.03 25.64 -27.12
C SER A 116 13.80 27.13 -27.44
N ARG A 117 13.35 27.45 -28.66
CA ARG A 117 13.05 28.84 -29.08
C ARG A 117 11.90 29.47 -28.31
N ARG A 118 10.76 28.78 -28.18
CA ARG A 118 9.60 29.30 -27.44
C ARG A 118 9.91 29.36 -25.95
N PHE A 119 10.61 28.36 -25.41
CA PHE A 119 10.97 28.34 -24.01
C PHE A 119 11.89 29.49 -23.62
N ARG A 120 12.90 29.85 -24.44
CA ARG A 120 13.75 31.01 -24.14
C ARG A 120 12.96 32.32 -24.08
N LYS A 121 12.04 32.52 -25.04
CA LYS A 121 11.17 33.71 -25.04
C LYS A 121 10.25 33.71 -23.80
N ALA A 122 9.71 32.54 -23.43
CA ALA A 122 8.89 32.38 -22.24
C ALA A 122 9.69 32.61 -20.95
N ARG A 123 10.91 32.07 -20.84
CA ARG A 123 11.83 32.27 -19.72
C ARG A 123 12.10 33.75 -19.49
N LYS A 124 12.43 34.50 -20.56
CA LYS A 124 12.64 35.96 -20.48
C LYS A 124 11.35 36.71 -20.10
N ARG A 125 10.20 36.31 -20.64
CA ARG A 125 8.90 36.94 -20.37
C ARG A 125 8.38 36.69 -18.95
N LEU A 126 8.60 35.48 -18.42
CA LEU A 126 8.09 35.02 -17.13
C LEU A 126 9.16 35.05 -16.02
N SER A 127 10.34 35.60 -16.31
CA SER A 127 11.48 35.68 -15.38
C SER A 127 11.81 34.34 -14.71
N ILE A 128 11.75 33.23 -15.47
CA ILE A 128 12.05 31.90 -14.92
C ILE A 128 13.57 31.81 -14.69
N PRO A 129 14.05 31.54 -13.46
CA PRO A 129 15.48 31.46 -13.17
C PRO A 129 16.15 30.28 -13.87
N HIS A 130 17.48 30.37 -14.05
CA HIS A 130 18.28 29.21 -14.43
C HIS A 130 18.31 28.18 -13.29
N CYS A 131 18.60 26.91 -13.61
CA CYS A 131 18.62 25.83 -12.63
C CYS A 131 19.56 26.17 -11.46
N ARG A 132 20.78 26.63 -11.78
CA ARG A 132 21.75 27.10 -10.80
C ARG A 132 21.18 28.17 -9.88
N ASP A 133 20.63 29.24 -10.46
CA ASP A 133 20.17 30.41 -9.69
C ASP A 133 18.94 30.06 -8.84
N PHE A 134 18.06 29.17 -9.33
CA PHE A 134 16.93 28.66 -8.57
C PHE A 134 17.39 27.90 -7.32
N PHE A 135 18.29 26.92 -7.48
CA PHE A 135 18.76 26.07 -6.40
C PHE A 135 19.81 26.72 -5.50
N ALA A 136 20.47 27.80 -5.93
CA ALA A 136 21.38 28.57 -5.06
C ALA A 136 20.67 29.06 -3.79
N SER A 137 19.38 29.40 -3.92
CA SER A 137 18.56 29.83 -2.80
C SER A 137 18.18 28.71 -1.83
N TRP A 138 18.46 27.44 -2.13
CA TRP A 138 18.11 26.26 -1.33
C TRP A 138 19.23 25.80 -0.39
N LYS A 139 20.42 26.38 -0.50
CA LYS A 139 21.56 26.03 0.36
C LYS A 139 21.17 26.17 1.83
N GLY A 140 21.35 25.09 2.60
CA GLY A 140 21.05 25.02 4.02
C GLY A 140 19.57 25.12 4.38
N LYS A 141 18.65 24.98 3.43
CA LYS A 141 17.19 25.10 3.68
C LYS A 141 16.46 23.76 3.80
N LEU A 142 17.15 22.64 3.55
CA LEU A 142 16.56 21.31 3.66
C LEU A 142 17.02 20.65 4.97
N ASP A 143 16.05 20.25 5.80
CA ASP A 143 16.31 19.32 6.90
C ASP A 143 16.39 17.89 6.36
N LEU A 144 17.63 17.41 6.20
CA LEU A 144 17.94 16.07 5.71
C LEU A 144 18.49 15.16 6.82
N ALA A 145 18.53 15.63 8.07
CA ALA A 145 19.00 14.84 9.20
C ALA A 145 17.93 13.85 9.68
N PHE A 146 16.65 14.21 9.49
CA PHE A 146 15.52 13.36 9.85
C PHE A 146 14.44 13.32 8.76
N PRO A 147 14.76 12.76 7.58
CA PRO A 147 13.86 12.79 6.45
C PRO A 147 12.66 11.85 6.66
N THR A 148 11.50 12.27 6.16
CA THR A 148 10.31 11.42 6.07
C THR A 148 10.28 10.71 4.73
N LEU A 149 10.09 9.39 4.75
CA LEU A 149 9.82 8.61 3.54
C LEU A 149 8.35 8.18 3.51
N ALA A 150 7.65 8.53 2.43
CA ALA A 150 6.25 8.14 2.22
C ALA A 150 6.07 7.47 0.85
N GLY A 151 5.16 6.50 0.76
CA GLY A 151 4.91 5.79 -0.50
C GLY A 151 3.54 5.15 -0.56
N HIS A 152 2.89 5.27 -1.72
CA HIS A 152 1.57 4.69 -2.01
C HIS A 152 1.65 3.43 -2.85
N SER A 153 0.80 2.43 -2.57
CA SER A 153 0.64 1.23 -3.39
C SER A 153 1.95 0.46 -3.57
N PHE A 154 2.46 0.34 -4.79
CA PHE A 154 3.77 -0.24 -5.07
C PHE A 154 4.93 0.57 -4.45
N GLY A 155 4.74 1.88 -4.24
CA GLY A 155 5.60 2.71 -3.40
C GLY A 155 5.56 2.31 -1.93
N GLY A 156 4.40 1.95 -1.38
CA GLY A 156 4.29 1.40 -0.02
C GLY A 156 5.05 0.08 0.12
N ALA A 157 4.92 -0.81 -0.86
CA ALA A 157 5.71 -2.05 -0.94
C ALA A 157 7.22 -1.77 -1.03
N THR A 158 7.61 -0.74 -1.78
CA THR A 158 9.00 -0.28 -1.88
C THR A 158 9.52 0.13 -0.51
N LEU A 159 8.77 0.91 0.25
CA LEU A 159 9.16 1.36 1.59
C LEU A 159 9.38 0.17 2.53
N ILE A 160 8.46 -0.79 2.56
CA ILE A 160 8.57 -1.98 3.41
C ILE A 160 9.86 -2.74 3.11
N GLU A 161 10.15 -3.03 1.84
CA GLU A 161 11.37 -3.76 1.45
C GLU A 161 12.65 -2.92 1.62
N PHE A 162 12.58 -1.63 1.35
CA PHE A 162 13.72 -0.73 1.48
C PHE A 162 14.12 -0.51 2.95
N LEU A 163 13.14 -0.36 3.84
CA LEU A 163 13.39 -0.19 5.28
C LEU A 163 13.89 -1.47 5.95
N ARG A 164 13.68 -2.65 5.34
CA ARG A 164 14.32 -3.92 5.77
C ARG A 164 15.84 -3.94 5.54
N THR A 165 16.36 -3.07 4.67
CA THR A 165 17.80 -3.01 4.42
C THR A 165 18.53 -2.34 5.58
N GLU A 166 19.85 -2.48 5.61
CA GLU A 166 20.74 -1.82 6.57
C GLU A 166 20.93 -0.32 6.31
N GLN A 167 20.04 0.31 5.52
CA GLN A 167 20.04 1.76 5.34
C GLN A 167 19.75 2.47 6.68
N THR A 168 20.42 3.60 6.90
CA THR A 168 20.27 4.44 8.10
C THR A 168 19.75 5.84 7.79
N ASP A 169 19.56 6.15 6.51
CA ASP A 169 19.14 7.47 6.04
C ASP A 169 17.70 7.79 6.45
N PHE A 170 16.83 6.77 6.49
CA PHE A 170 15.41 6.90 6.78
C PHE A 170 15.06 6.13 8.07
N PRO A 171 14.72 6.84 9.16
CA PRO A 171 14.48 6.24 10.46
C PRO A 171 13.08 5.62 10.61
N TYR A 172 12.15 5.91 9.70
CA TYR A 172 10.78 5.41 9.71
C TYR A 172 10.15 5.52 8.30
N GLY A 173 8.96 4.94 8.11
CA GLY A 173 8.18 5.06 6.88
C GLY A 173 6.69 5.35 7.11
N ILE A 174 6.11 6.19 6.24
CA ILE A 174 4.66 6.39 6.12
C ILE A 174 4.16 5.62 4.90
N VAL A 175 3.40 4.56 5.14
CA VAL A 175 2.98 3.61 4.11
C VAL A 175 1.50 3.85 3.80
N LEU A 176 1.19 4.14 2.54
CA LEU A 176 -0.15 4.47 2.07
C LEU A 176 -0.68 3.32 1.22
N ASP A 177 -1.63 2.56 1.76
CA ASP A 177 -2.37 1.47 1.11
C ASP A 177 -1.46 0.53 0.30
N PRO A 178 -0.53 -0.18 0.96
CA PRO A 178 0.54 -0.89 0.27
C PRO A 178 0.00 -2.08 -0.53
N TRP A 179 0.53 -2.26 -1.74
CA TRP A 179 0.30 -3.48 -2.50
C TRP A 179 1.22 -4.58 -1.96
N MET A 180 0.67 -5.54 -1.23
CA MET A 180 1.45 -6.55 -0.49
C MET A 180 1.90 -7.74 -1.34
N GLU A 181 1.37 -7.92 -2.55
CA GLU A 181 1.74 -9.03 -3.43
C GLU A 181 3.28 -9.12 -3.65
N PRO A 182 3.99 -8.05 -4.05
CA PRO A 182 5.45 -8.09 -4.25
C PRO A 182 6.28 -8.10 -2.97
N VAL A 183 5.69 -7.77 -1.81
CA VAL A 183 6.37 -7.79 -0.51
C VAL A 183 6.69 -9.24 -0.12
N ARG A 184 7.85 -9.49 0.50
CA ARG A 184 8.19 -10.82 1.03
C ARG A 184 7.53 -11.04 2.38
N ASP A 185 6.90 -12.20 2.55
CA ASP A 185 6.14 -12.53 3.76
C ASP A 185 7.07 -13.14 4.82
N PRO A 186 7.15 -12.60 6.06
CA PRO A 186 7.93 -13.20 7.13
C PRO A 186 7.38 -14.56 7.61
N ALA A 187 6.19 -14.98 7.19
CA ALA A 187 5.72 -16.35 7.40
C ALA A 187 6.38 -17.35 6.44
N ASP A 188 6.58 -16.96 5.18
CA ASP A 188 7.05 -17.86 4.12
C ASP A 188 8.56 -17.71 3.82
N ASP A 189 9.16 -16.58 4.18
CA ASP A 189 10.55 -16.24 3.90
C ASP A 189 11.28 -15.84 5.19
N GLU A 190 12.04 -16.78 5.76
CA GLU A 190 12.81 -16.54 6.99
C GLU A 190 13.89 -15.45 6.83
N SER A 191 14.36 -15.20 5.60
CA SER A 191 15.44 -14.22 5.36
C SER A 191 15.00 -12.78 5.65
N VAL A 192 13.69 -12.52 5.63
CA VAL A 192 13.11 -11.20 5.91
C VAL A 192 12.48 -11.06 7.29
N ARG A 193 12.31 -12.17 8.01
CA ARG A 193 11.76 -12.18 9.37
C ARG A 193 12.67 -11.39 10.31
N GLY A 194 12.09 -10.44 11.04
CA GLY A 194 12.82 -9.57 11.95
C GLY A 194 13.82 -8.61 11.26
N LYS A 195 13.66 -8.33 9.96
CA LYS A 195 14.50 -7.36 9.25
C LYS A 195 13.91 -5.96 9.19
N LEU A 196 12.59 -5.81 9.35
CA LEU A 196 11.96 -4.49 9.37
C LEU A 196 12.08 -3.86 10.76
N THR A 197 13.28 -3.36 11.07
CA THR A 197 13.63 -2.80 12.38
C THR A 197 13.22 -1.33 12.57
N LYS A 198 12.84 -0.66 11.49
CA LYS A 198 12.40 0.74 11.50
C LYS A 198 10.87 0.78 11.57
N PRO A 199 10.27 1.64 12.40
CA PRO A 199 8.82 1.71 12.52
C PRO A 199 8.17 2.16 11.20
N VAL A 200 7.01 1.56 10.92
CA VAL A 200 6.18 1.91 9.77
C VAL A 200 4.77 2.24 10.25
N TYR A 201 4.18 3.25 9.64
CA TYR A 201 2.86 3.77 9.98
C TYR A 201 1.98 3.65 8.75
N VAL A 202 0.95 2.82 8.83
CA VAL A 202 0.17 2.39 7.67
C VAL A 202 -1.22 2.97 7.69
N MET A 203 -1.61 3.61 6.61
CA MET A 203 -3.00 4.00 6.32
C MET A 203 -3.51 3.13 5.18
N ASN A 204 -4.62 2.43 5.37
CA ASN A 204 -5.19 1.51 4.40
C ASN A 204 -6.55 2.02 3.88
N SER A 205 -6.90 1.62 2.66
CA SER A 205 -8.26 1.73 2.15
C SER A 205 -9.13 0.63 2.75
N GLU A 206 -10.44 0.88 2.80
CA GLU A 206 -11.40 -0.14 3.21
C GLU A 206 -11.34 -1.35 2.27
N GLY A 207 -11.25 -1.10 0.95
CA GLY A 207 -11.16 -2.15 -0.06
C GLY A 207 -9.98 -3.11 0.14
N PHE A 208 -8.80 -2.59 0.52
CA PHE A 208 -7.63 -3.42 0.79
C PHE A 208 -7.72 -4.11 2.15
N SER A 209 -8.36 -3.50 3.15
CA SER A 209 -8.60 -4.13 4.45
C SER A 209 -9.60 -5.29 4.36
N MET A 210 -10.58 -5.22 3.47
CA MET A 210 -11.47 -6.36 3.18
C MET A 210 -10.83 -7.42 2.28
N TRP A 211 -9.75 -7.08 1.56
CA TRP A 211 -9.01 -8.07 0.79
C TRP A 211 -8.11 -8.90 1.70
N ARG A 212 -8.71 -9.95 2.27
CA ARG A 212 -8.10 -10.89 3.22
C ARG A 212 -6.65 -11.29 2.93
N ASP A 213 -6.33 -11.67 1.69
CA ASP A 213 -4.97 -12.13 1.36
C ASP A 213 -3.92 -11.01 1.51
N GLN A 214 -4.27 -9.78 1.09
CA GLN A 214 -3.41 -8.60 1.24
C GLN A 214 -3.35 -8.15 2.70
N TYR A 215 -4.51 -8.09 3.36
CA TYR A 215 -4.63 -7.66 4.74
C TYR A 215 -3.89 -8.59 5.70
N ASN A 216 -4.07 -9.92 5.61
CA ASN A 216 -3.39 -10.88 6.46
C ASN A 216 -1.86 -10.80 6.30
N LYS A 217 -1.40 -10.65 5.05
CA LYS A 217 0.02 -10.45 4.77
C LYS A 217 0.55 -9.13 5.34
N LEU A 218 -0.23 -8.05 5.24
CA LEU A 218 0.09 -6.76 5.87
C LEU A 218 0.22 -6.92 7.38
N ILE A 219 -0.75 -7.54 8.04
CA ILE A 219 -0.73 -7.79 9.49
C ILE A 219 0.52 -8.59 9.87
N ARG A 220 0.83 -9.71 9.21
CA ARG A 220 2.05 -10.48 9.49
C ARG A 220 3.33 -9.64 9.38
N VAL A 221 3.44 -8.82 8.33
CA VAL A 221 4.58 -7.91 8.13
C VAL A 221 4.65 -6.86 9.24
N LEU A 222 3.52 -6.27 9.65
CA LEU A 222 3.49 -5.23 10.67
C LEU A 222 3.73 -5.78 12.07
N VAL A 223 3.15 -6.91 12.44
CA VAL A 223 3.41 -7.57 13.73
C VAL A 223 4.88 -7.97 13.82
N ASP A 224 5.46 -8.54 12.75
CA ASP A 224 6.90 -8.81 12.69
C ASP A 224 7.74 -7.54 12.89
N ALA A 225 7.36 -6.43 12.26
CA ALA A 225 8.05 -5.15 12.39
C ALA A 225 7.95 -4.55 13.81
N VAL A 226 6.74 -4.51 14.38
CA VAL A 226 6.46 -3.96 15.72
C VAL A 226 7.19 -4.76 16.78
N THR A 227 7.15 -6.09 16.71
CA THR A 227 7.84 -6.94 17.69
C THR A 227 9.37 -6.89 17.58
N THR A 228 9.89 -6.58 16.39
CA THR A 228 11.33 -6.50 16.13
C THR A 228 11.93 -5.15 16.50
N ASN A 229 11.21 -4.04 16.29
CA ASN A 229 11.79 -2.73 16.57
C ASN A 229 11.86 -2.43 18.08
N ARG A 230 12.92 -1.74 18.51
CA ARG A 230 13.30 -1.54 19.92
C ARG A 230 12.21 -0.93 20.80
N ASN A 231 11.34 -0.10 20.21
CA ASN A 231 10.32 0.64 20.95
C ASN A 231 8.91 0.11 20.70
N HIS A 232 8.77 -1.01 19.98
CA HIS A 232 7.49 -1.59 19.61
C HIS A 232 6.53 -0.59 18.97
N ARG A 233 7.04 0.15 17.99
CA ARG A 233 6.34 1.25 17.31
C ARG A 233 5.80 0.84 15.96
N GLY A 234 4.67 1.43 15.60
CA GLY A 234 3.95 1.19 14.35
C GLY A 234 2.46 1.03 14.60
N TRP A 235 1.66 1.54 13.68
CA TRP A 235 0.21 1.41 13.73
C TRP A 235 -0.36 1.22 12.33
N LEU A 236 -1.58 0.68 12.28
CA LEU A 236 -2.37 0.52 11.06
C LEU A 236 -3.74 1.15 11.29
N MET A 237 -4.16 2.02 10.36
CA MET A 237 -5.49 2.61 10.37
C MET A 237 -6.19 2.43 9.03
N THR A 238 -7.50 2.23 9.04
CA THR A 238 -8.32 2.10 7.81
C THR A 238 -9.37 3.20 7.75
N LEU A 239 -9.43 3.93 6.64
CA LEU A 239 -10.49 4.92 6.39
C LEU A 239 -11.67 4.23 5.68
N CYS A 240 -12.80 4.08 6.38
CA CYS A 240 -13.99 3.43 5.82
C CYS A 240 -14.62 4.27 4.70
N GLY A 241 -15.09 3.60 3.65
CA GLY A 241 -15.61 4.23 2.44
C GLY A 241 -14.55 4.75 1.46
N SER A 242 -13.26 4.52 1.73
CA SER A 242 -12.16 4.88 0.82
C SER A 242 -11.72 3.72 -0.07
N ASN A 243 -11.23 4.06 -1.26
CA ASN A 243 -10.70 3.15 -2.28
C ASN A 243 -9.20 3.38 -2.48
N HIS A 244 -8.54 2.47 -3.21
CA HIS A 244 -7.10 2.52 -3.43
C HIS A 244 -6.65 3.79 -4.16
N THR A 245 -7.50 4.31 -5.05
CA THR A 245 -7.23 5.52 -5.81
C THR A 245 -7.33 6.79 -4.98
N ASP A 246 -7.92 6.75 -3.78
CA ASP A 246 -8.11 7.92 -2.92
C ASP A 246 -6.81 8.48 -2.32
N PHE A 247 -5.74 7.71 -2.39
CA PHE A 247 -4.38 8.10 -2.00
C PHE A 247 -3.62 8.82 -3.12
N SER A 248 -4.28 9.15 -4.23
CA SER A 248 -3.71 9.84 -5.39
C SER A 248 -4.52 11.08 -5.77
N ASP A 249 -4.03 11.86 -6.76
CA ASP A 249 -4.78 13.02 -7.29
C ASP A 249 -5.97 12.62 -8.18
N LEU A 250 -6.10 11.33 -8.55
CA LEU A 250 -7.12 10.85 -9.49
C LEU A 250 -8.57 11.18 -9.09
N PRO A 251 -9.02 11.02 -7.83
CA PRO A 251 -10.39 11.36 -7.46
C PRO A 251 -10.65 12.87 -7.49
N CYS A 252 -9.63 13.72 -7.41
CA CYS A 252 -9.76 15.17 -7.58
C CYS A 252 -9.84 15.55 -9.07
N LEU A 253 -9.06 14.88 -9.92
CA LEU A 253 -9.00 15.15 -11.36
C LEU A 253 -10.20 14.55 -12.11
N LEU A 254 -10.61 13.33 -11.73
CA LEU A 254 -11.61 12.52 -12.41
C LEU A 254 -12.59 11.87 -11.41
N PRO A 255 -13.32 12.69 -10.61
CA PRO A 255 -14.16 12.23 -9.50
C PRO A 255 -15.26 11.24 -9.90
N LYS A 256 -15.81 11.36 -11.11
CA LYS A 256 -16.88 10.47 -11.59
C LYS A 256 -16.40 9.04 -11.88
N ILE A 257 -15.10 8.87 -12.13
CA ILE A 257 -14.50 7.59 -12.50
C ILE A 257 -13.84 6.94 -11.28
N PHE A 258 -13.12 7.73 -10.48
CA PHE A 258 -12.31 7.24 -9.36
C PHE A 258 -12.85 7.63 -7.98
N GLY A 259 -14.05 8.21 -7.91
CA GLY A 259 -14.68 8.56 -6.64
C GLY A 259 -15.08 7.33 -5.82
N SER A 260 -14.88 7.43 -4.51
CA SER A 260 -15.35 6.45 -3.53
C SER A 260 -16.60 6.97 -2.80
N ALA A 261 -16.92 6.41 -1.63
CA ALA A 261 -17.95 6.99 -0.77
C ALA A 261 -17.51 8.34 -0.19
N LEU A 262 -16.20 8.60 -0.19
CA LEU A 262 -15.59 9.86 0.22
C LEU A 262 -15.15 10.66 -1.00
N THR A 263 -15.16 11.99 -0.88
CA THR A 263 -14.62 12.87 -1.91
C THR A 263 -13.10 12.92 -1.83
N GLY A 264 -12.42 13.12 -2.96
CA GLY A 264 -10.95 13.29 -3.00
C GLY A 264 -10.42 14.29 -1.96
N PRO A 265 -11.02 15.50 -1.80
CA PRO A 265 -10.61 16.44 -0.76
C PRO A 265 -10.76 15.92 0.68
N GLN A 266 -11.79 15.13 0.99
CA GLN A 266 -11.97 14.52 2.31
C GLN A 266 -10.87 13.48 2.59
N CYS A 267 -10.53 12.66 1.60
CA CYS A 267 -9.45 11.67 1.69
C CYS A 267 -8.09 12.35 1.85
N ILE A 268 -7.77 13.32 1.00
CA ILE A 268 -6.51 14.09 1.08
C ILE A 268 -6.36 14.76 2.43
N ARG A 269 -7.42 15.40 2.95
CA ARG A 269 -7.39 16.02 4.28
C ARG A 269 -7.13 14.97 5.36
N THR A 270 -7.79 13.82 5.31
CA THR A 270 -7.57 12.74 6.28
C THR A 270 -6.13 12.25 6.26
N PHE A 271 -5.63 11.80 5.10
CA PHE A 271 -4.29 11.21 5.00
C PHE A 271 -3.18 12.23 5.30
N SER A 272 -3.35 13.49 4.89
CA SER A 272 -2.40 14.56 5.23
C SER A 272 -2.41 14.90 6.72
N THR A 273 -3.58 14.98 7.37
CA THR A 273 -3.64 15.20 8.83
C THR A 273 -2.96 14.07 9.60
N LEU A 274 -3.26 12.81 9.27
CA LEU A 274 -2.65 11.64 9.91
C LEU A 274 -1.13 11.62 9.71
N THR A 275 -0.67 11.82 8.46
CA THR A 275 0.76 11.85 8.10
C THR A 275 1.49 12.95 8.86
N MET A 276 0.98 14.19 8.80
CA MET A 276 1.64 15.34 9.40
C MET A 276 1.68 15.22 10.92
N LYS A 277 0.61 14.73 11.56
CA LYS A 277 0.62 14.53 13.01
C LYS A 277 1.66 13.49 13.43
N GLN A 278 1.75 12.36 12.73
CA GLN A 278 2.76 11.35 13.04
C GLN A 278 4.19 11.88 12.85
N VAL A 279 4.44 12.64 11.77
CA VAL A 279 5.75 13.27 11.52
C VAL A 279 6.11 14.26 12.63
N LEU A 280 5.15 15.06 13.10
CA LEU A 280 5.36 15.99 14.22
C LEU A 280 5.72 15.25 15.50
N LEU A 281 4.97 14.21 15.89
CA LEU A 281 5.25 13.42 17.09
C LEU A 281 6.65 12.80 17.05
N LEU A 282 7.07 12.28 15.88
CA LEU A 282 8.41 11.71 15.70
C LEU A 282 9.51 12.78 15.84
N ARG A 283 9.26 13.99 15.33
CA ARG A 283 10.20 15.11 15.41
C ARG A 283 10.32 15.66 16.83
N GLU A 284 9.20 15.79 17.55
CA GLU A 284 9.17 16.18 18.96
C GLU A 284 9.98 15.18 19.82
N GLN A 285 9.78 13.87 19.59
CA GLN A 285 10.51 12.83 20.30
C GLN A 285 12.01 12.82 19.98
N LYS A 286 12.38 13.06 18.71
CA LYS A 286 13.78 13.22 18.30
C LYS A 286 14.41 14.41 19.00
N HIS A 287 13.76 15.57 18.95
CA HIS A 287 14.27 16.80 19.55
C HIS A 287 14.46 16.65 21.07
N LEU A 288 13.49 16.01 21.74
CA LEU A 288 13.63 15.66 23.16
C LEU A 288 14.81 14.73 23.43
N PHE A 289 15.06 13.76 22.54
CA PHE A 289 16.21 12.85 22.65
C PHE A 289 17.53 13.62 22.52
N GLU A 290 17.65 14.52 21.54
CA GLU A 290 18.85 15.35 21.32
C GLU A 290 19.14 16.28 22.52
N ILE A 291 18.11 16.82 23.17
CA ILE A 291 18.25 17.59 24.43
C ILE A 291 18.76 16.68 25.55
N LYS A 292 18.18 15.48 25.70
CA LYS A 292 18.56 14.54 26.76
C LYS A 292 19.98 14.00 26.60
N THR A 293 20.47 13.85 25.37
CA THR A 293 21.86 13.45 25.09
C THR A 293 22.84 14.61 25.16
N GLY A 294 22.35 15.86 25.27
CA GLY A 294 23.16 17.07 25.32
C GLY A 294 23.72 17.49 23.96
N GLU A 295 23.19 16.96 22.86
CA GLU A 295 23.55 17.36 21.50
C GLU A 295 23.07 18.78 21.19
N ILE A 296 21.93 19.17 21.77
CA ILE A 296 21.37 20.52 21.67
C ILE A 296 21.02 21.06 23.07
N SER A 297 21.02 22.39 23.21
CA SER A 297 20.60 23.07 24.44
C SER A 297 19.11 22.87 24.70
N ASP A 298 18.69 22.74 25.97
CA ASP A 298 17.27 22.67 26.35
C ASP A 298 16.55 23.99 25.99
N ASP A 299 15.84 23.98 24.87
CA ASP A 299 14.96 25.05 24.38
C ASP A 299 13.47 24.72 24.55
N LEU A 300 13.14 23.51 25.02
CA LEU A 300 11.78 23.06 25.28
C LEU A 300 11.26 23.51 26.65
N GLY A 301 12.14 23.68 27.64
CA GLY A 301 11.75 24.11 28.98
C GLY A 301 10.71 23.17 29.60
N GLY A 302 9.50 23.67 29.86
CA GLY A 302 8.39 22.89 30.43
C GLY A 302 7.71 21.93 29.44
N LEU A 303 7.79 22.19 28.13
CA LEU A 303 7.13 21.39 27.07
C LEU A 303 7.65 19.95 27.02
N LYS A 304 8.85 19.69 27.54
CA LYS A 304 9.42 18.34 27.61
C LYS A 304 8.56 17.34 28.38
N ASN A 305 7.72 17.82 29.31
CA ASN A 305 6.81 16.98 30.08
C ASN A 305 5.56 16.55 29.29
N GLU A 306 5.24 17.26 28.20
CA GLU A 306 4.11 16.97 27.32
C GLU A 306 4.49 16.02 26.17
N ILE A 307 5.78 15.86 25.89
CA ILE A 307 6.29 14.97 24.84
C ILE A 307 6.33 13.54 25.36
N HIS A 308 5.42 12.72 24.85
CA HIS A 308 5.37 11.29 25.15
C HIS A 308 6.19 10.47 24.14
N LEU A 309 6.82 9.42 24.64
CA LEU A 309 7.45 8.41 23.78
C LEU A 309 6.37 7.46 23.23
N GLY A 310 6.31 7.36 21.90
CA GLY A 310 5.52 6.36 21.20
C GLY A 310 5.97 4.93 21.50
N GLY A 311 5.12 3.97 21.17
CA GLY A 311 5.37 2.54 21.40
C GLY A 311 4.12 1.81 21.86
N MET A 312 4.16 0.49 21.80
CA MET A 312 3.03 -0.35 22.19
C MET A 312 2.83 -0.34 23.70
N HIS A 313 1.60 -0.03 24.13
CA HIS A 313 1.16 -0.01 25.53
C HIS A 313 -0.21 -0.68 25.68
N PHE A 314 -0.50 -1.24 26.86
CA PHE A 314 -1.87 -1.60 27.22
C PHE A 314 -2.67 -0.31 27.39
N ASN A 315 -3.64 -0.06 26.52
CA ASN A 315 -4.22 1.25 26.36
C ASN A 315 -5.24 1.56 27.47
N SER A 316 -4.86 2.54 28.30
CA SER A 316 -5.77 3.48 28.95
C SER A 316 -5.06 4.82 29.23
N SER A 317 -3.72 4.83 29.32
CA SER A 317 -2.81 6.00 29.28
C SER A 317 -1.42 5.59 28.77
N THR A 318 -0.57 6.55 28.36
CA THR A 318 0.89 6.37 28.15
C THR A 318 1.62 5.89 29.41
N ASP A 319 0.98 6.01 30.57
CA ASP A 319 1.47 5.57 31.88
C ASP A 319 1.32 4.06 32.13
N TYR A 320 0.58 3.34 31.29
CA TYR A 320 0.36 1.90 31.47
C TYR A 320 1.59 1.09 31.04
N PRO A 321 1.83 -0.07 31.67
CA PRO A 321 3.02 -0.86 31.40
C PRO A 321 3.06 -1.34 29.94
N ARG A 322 4.27 -1.47 29.41
CA ARG A 322 4.49 -2.12 28.11
C ARG A 322 4.17 -3.61 28.21
N PRO A 323 3.65 -4.22 27.12
CA PRO A 323 3.50 -5.67 27.06
C PRO A 323 4.85 -6.38 27.21
N SER A 324 4.83 -7.54 27.85
CA SER A 324 6.05 -8.33 28.04
C SER A 324 6.58 -8.86 26.70
N ASN A 325 7.91 -8.95 26.56
CA ASN A 325 8.53 -9.54 25.37
C ASN A 325 8.06 -10.98 25.10
N HIS A 326 7.71 -11.73 26.16
CA HIS A 326 7.15 -13.08 26.02
C HIS A 326 5.77 -13.05 25.36
N PHE A 327 4.88 -12.16 25.82
CA PHE A 327 3.56 -11.97 25.22
C PHE A 327 3.68 -11.59 23.74
N LEU A 328 4.54 -10.63 23.41
CA LEU A 328 4.76 -10.19 22.03
C LEU A 328 5.28 -11.29 21.12
N LYS A 329 6.22 -12.11 21.60
CA LYS A 329 6.73 -13.26 20.83
C LYS A 329 5.67 -14.33 20.62
N SER A 330 4.84 -14.61 21.63
CA SER A 330 3.72 -15.55 21.48
C SER A 330 2.73 -15.03 20.45
N PHE A 331 2.33 -13.76 20.58
CA PHE A 331 1.41 -13.12 19.66
C PHE A 331 1.94 -13.10 18.23
N GLN A 332 3.21 -12.74 18.03
CA GLN A 332 3.88 -12.80 16.72
C GLN A 332 3.84 -14.21 16.14
N ARG A 333 4.14 -15.24 16.94
CA ARG A 333 4.11 -16.64 16.49
C ARG A 333 2.72 -17.04 16.03
N ASP A 334 1.68 -16.64 16.75
CA ASP A 334 0.29 -16.98 16.44
C ASP A 334 -0.16 -16.27 15.15
N ILE A 335 0.19 -14.99 14.98
CA ILE A 335 -0.08 -14.24 13.75
C ILE A 335 0.68 -14.79 12.53
N LEU A 336 1.95 -15.20 12.71
CA LEU A 336 2.75 -15.77 11.62
C LEU A 336 2.24 -17.13 11.13
N ARG A 337 1.39 -17.83 11.90
CA ARG A 337 0.75 -19.09 11.49
C ARG A 337 -0.45 -18.88 10.55
N ILE A 338 -0.94 -17.64 10.41
CA ILE A 338 -2.06 -17.34 9.52
C ILE A 338 -1.65 -17.70 8.09
N ARG A 339 -2.35 -18.67 7.48
CA ARG A 339 -2.14 -19.07 6.09
C ARG A 339 -2.78 -18.07 5.11
N THR A 340 -2.20 -17.92 3.92
CA THR A 340 -2.83 -17.20 2.81
C THR A 340 -3.33 -18.17 1.76
N THR A 341 -4.61 -18.10 1.42
CA THR A 341 -5.15 -18.82 0.27
C THR A 341 -4.79 -18.05 -1.00
N GLN A 342 -3.71 -18.44 -1.70
CA GLN A 342 -3.45 -17.91 -3.03
C GLN A 342 -4.52 -18.40 -4.01
N ASN A 343 -5.52 -17.57 -4.30
CA ASN A 343 -6.58 -17.94 -5.23
C ASN A 343 -6.39 -17.30 -6.60
N THR A 344 -6.43 -18.12 -7.67
CA THR A 344 -5.81 -17.84 -8.98
C THR A 344 -6.65 -17.06 -10.00
N SER A 345 -7.81 -16.54 -9.62
CA SER A 345 -8.65 -15.75 -10.55
C SER A 345 -8.08 -14.35 -10.66
N LYS A 346 -8.09 -13.67 -11.83
CA LYS A 346 -7.68 -12.25 -12.00
C LYS A 346 -8.77 -11.44 -12.72
N SER A 347 -9.18 -10.30 -12.17
CA SER A 347 -10.16 -9.42 -12.81
C SER A 347 -9.90 -7.96 -12.43
N PHE A 348 -10.24 -7.10 -13.38
CA PHE A 348 -9.99 -5.66 -13.54
C PHE A 348 -10.37 -4.75 -12.35
N PHE A 349 -11.04 -5.30 -11.34
CA PHE A 349 -11.50 -4.58 -10.17
C PHE A 349 -11.12 -5.36 -8.90
N TRP A 350 -9.85 -5.23 -8.50
CA TRP A 350 -9.28 -5.93 -7.34
C TRP A 350 -10.02 -5.60 -6.04
N GLU A 351 -10.43 -4.34 -5.87
CA GLU A 351 -11.28 -3.89 -4.75
C GLU A 351 -12.63 -4.60 -4.74
N LEU A 352 -13.31 -4.73 -5.90
CA LEU A 352 -14.59 -5.44 -6.01
C LEU A 352 -14.49 -6.88 -5.52
N ARG A 353 -13.29 -7.47 -5.48
CA ARG A 353 -13.10 -8.82 -4.93
C ARG A 353 -13.04 -8.86 -3.43
N GLY A 354 -12.39 -7.90 -2.79
CA GLY A 354 -12.44 -7.74 -1.34
C GLY A 354 -13.90 -7.60 -0.91
N TRP A 355 -14.60 -6.65 -1.52
CA TRP A 355 -16.04 -6.45 -1.34
C TRP A 355 -16.87 -7.71 -1.64
N ARG A 356 -16.62 -8.41 -2.75
CA ARG A 356 -17.35 -9.62 -3.11
C ARG A 356 -17.09 -10.77 -2.13
N LYS A 357 -15.83 -11.06 -1.75
CA LYS A 357 -15.50 -12.11 -0.78
C LYS A 357 -16.16 -11.84 0.57
N HIS A 358 -16.10 -10.58 1.01
CA HIS A 358 -16.76 -10.16 2.24
C HIS A 358 -18.28 -10.36 2.15
N ALA A 359 -18.91 -9.91 1.06
CA ALA A 359 -20.33 -10.12 0.82
C ALA A 359 -20.69 -11.62 0.72
N GLU A 360 -19.84 -12.46 0.13
CA GLU A 360 -20.03 -13.92 0.04
C GLU A 360 -19.99 -14.63 1.41
N GLN A 361 -19.50 -13.97 2.47
CA GLN A 361 -19.45 -14.47 3.85
C GLN A 361 -20.60 -13.97 4.72
N ASP A 362 -21.20 -12.81 4.41
CA ASP A 362 -22.33 -12.26 5.15
C ASP A 362 -23.67 -12.90 4.70
N PRO A 363 -24.37 -13.63 5.60
CA PRO A 363 -25.62 -14.32 5.30
C PRO A 363 -26.73 -13.43 4.72
N ASN A 364 -26.70 -12.14 5.01
CA ASN A 364 -27.74 -11.19 4.64
C ASN A 364 -27.64 -10.73 3.17
N THR A 365 -26.48 -10.89 2.53
CA THR A 365 -26.24 -10.35 1.20
C THR A 365 -26.79 -11.24 0.07
N ARG A 366 -27.05 -10.62 -1.09
CA ARG A 366 -27.41 -11.35 -2.31
C ARG A 366 -26.25 -12.18 -2.83
N ALA A 367 -25.01 -11.70 -2.68
CA ALA A 367 -23.79 -12.41 -3.07
C ALA A 367 -23.65 -13.74 -2.32
N TYR A 368 -23.88 -13.75 -1.00
CA TYR A 368 -23.91 -14.98 -0.19
C TYR A 368 -24.94 -15.99 -0.70
N ARG A 369 -26.19 -15.55 -0.94
CA ARG A 369 -27.24 -16.42 -1.49
C ARG A 369 -26.87 -17.01 -2.85
N GLN A 370 -26.20 -16.22 -3.70
CA GLN A 370 -25.73 -16.68 -5.00
C GLN A 370 -24.55 -17.65 -4.90
N HIS A 371 -23.58 -17.35 -4.02
CA HIS A 371 -22.43 -18.21 -3.75
C HIS A 371 -22.85 -19.58 -3.21
N ARG A 372 -23.77 -19.62 -2.24
CA ARG A 372 -24.36 -20.87 -1.75
C ARG A 372 -25.06 -21.69 -2.82
N ARG A 373 -25.74 -21.04 -3.77
CA ARG A 373 -26.37 -21.73 -4.91
C ARG A 373 -25.35 -22.29 -5.88
N MET A 374 -24.21 -21.62 -6.09
CA MET A 374 -23.13 -22.13 -6.94
C MET A 374 -22.44 -23.33 -6.30
N LEU A 375 -22.06 -23.24 -5.03
CA LEU A 375 -21.50 -24.38 -4.28
C LEU A 375 -22.45 -25.59 -4.29
N ALA A 376 -23.75 -25.37 -4.08
CA ALA A 376 -24.74 -26.45 -4.18
C ALA A 376 -24.76 -27.12 -5.56
N ARG A 377 -24.60 -26.35 -6.65
CA ARG A 377 -24.55 -26.89 -8.03
C ARG A 377 -23.25 -27.62 -8.34
N GLU A 378 -22.12 -27.12 -7.86
CA GLU A 378 -20.82 -27.79 -8.01
C GLU A 378 -20.77 -29.14 -7.29
N ILE A 379 -21.52 -29.28 -6.19
CA ILE A 379 -21.67 -30.55 -5.47
C ILE A 379 -22.73 -31.45 -6.15
N GLU A 380 -23.81 -30.87 -6.68
CA GLU A 380 -24.90 -31.63 -7.31
C GLU A 380 -24.52 -32.20 -8.68
N ASN A 381 -23.63 -31.55 -9.44
CA ASN A 381 -23.20 -32.00 -10.76
C ASN A 381 -22.46 -33.38 -10.72
N PRO A 382 -21.42 -33.58 -9.89
CA PRO A 382 -20.77 -34.89 -9.74
C PRO A 382 -21.74 -35.97 -9.23
N ALA A 383 -22.61 -35.64 -8.27
CA ALA A 383 -23.58 -36.57 -7.72
C ALA A 383 -24.61 -37.02 -8.77
N ARG A 384 -25.05 -36.12 -9.66
CA ARG A 384 -25.92 -36.45 -10.80
C ARG A 384 -25.21 -37.28 -11.85
N GLU A 385 -23.94 -37.00 -12.15
CA GLU A 385 -23.14 -37.81 -13.06
C GLU A 385 -22.88 -39.22 -12.52
N GLU A 386 -22.66 -39.35 -11.21
CA GLU A 386 -22.51 -40.63 -10.53
C GLU A 386 -23.83 -41.42 -10.55
N GLN A 387 -24.97 -40.78 -10.27
CA GLN A 387 -26.28 -41.40 -10.41
C GLN A 387 -26.58 -41.82 -11.86
N MET A 388 -26.21 -41.02 -12.86
CA MET A 388 -26.34 -41.41 -14.26
C MET A 388 -25.44 -42.60 -14.61
N ARG A 389 -24.19 -42.62 -14.13
CA ARG A 389 -23.29 -43.77 -14.28
C ARG A 389 -23.83 -45.03 -13.60
N GLN A 390 -24.42 -44.91 -12.41
CA GLN A 390 -25.05 -46.02 -11.71
C GLN A 390 -26.32 -46.51 -12.41
N ARG A 391 -27.13 -45.61 -12.99
CA ARG A 391 -28.27 -45.99 -13.84
C ARG A 391 -27.82 -46.70 -15.11
N GLN A 392 -26.80 -46.21 -15.80
CA GLN A 392 -26.22 -46.90 -16.96
C GLN A 392 -25.65 -48.28 -16.58
N ARG A 393 -25.03 -48.41 -15.39
CA ARG A 393 -24.61 -49.71 -14.86
C ARG A 393 -25.81 -50.63 -14.57
N ARG A 394 -26.90 -50.12 -13.99
CA ARG A 394 -28.14 -50.88 -13.78
C ARG A 394 -28.79 -51.32 -15.09
N ASP A 395 -28.84 -50.45 -16.09
CA ASP A 395 -29.40 -50.76 -17.40
C ASP A 395 -28.54 -51.79 -18.16
N SER A 396 -27.23 -51.85 -17.89
CA SER A 396 -26.35 -52.92 -18.39
C SER A 396 -26.44 -54.25 -17.62
N ILE A 397 -27.01 -54.23 -16.41
CA ILE A 397 -27.17 -55.40 -15.52
C ILE A 397 -28.62 -55.95 -15.56
N ALA A 398 -29.54 -55.29 -16.28
CA ALA A 398 -30.91 -55.77 -16.51
C ALA A 398 -31.00 -57.02 -17.43
N ALA A 399 -29.93 -57.79 -17.53
CA ALA A 399 -29.87 -59.09 -18.20
C ALA A 399 -29.19 -60.16 -17.32
N SER A 400 -29.36 -60.14 -15.99
CA SER A 400 -29.41 -61.37 -15.16
C SER A 400 -29.68 -61.05 -13.69
N ASP A 401 -30.71 -61.72 -13.18
CA ASP A 401 -30.96 -62.10 -11.79
C ASP A 401 -31.25 -61.06 -10.70
N THR A 402 -32.37 -61.34 -10.05
CA THR A 402 -32.95 -60.73 -8.86
C THR A 402 -32.10 -60.99 -7.62
N ALA A 403 -31.52 -59.95 -7.04
CA ALA A 403 -31.03 -59.94 -5.67
C ALA A 403 -31.36 -58.58 -5.01
N SER A 404 -31.79 -58.66 -3.75
CA SER A 404 -32.21 -57.56 -2.87
C SER A 404 -31.32 -56.31 -2.97
N LEU A 405 -31.93 -55.18 -3.34
CA LEU A 405 -31.26 -53.89 -3.48
C LEU A 405 -31.13 -53.18 -2.11
N PRO A 406 -30.00 -52.50 -1.83
CA PRO A 406 -29.92 -51.56 -0.72
C PRO A 406 -30.74 -50.30 -1.03
N GLU A 407 -31.37 -49.78 0.01
CA GLU A 407 -32.27 -48.64 0.01
C GLU A 407 -31.60 -47.39 -0.57
N VAL A 408 -32.31 -46.69 -1.46
CA VAL A 408 -31.85 -45.44 -2.07
C VAL A 408 -31.83 -44.38 -0.96
N GLN A 409 -30.63 -44.00 -0.49
CA GLN A 409 -30.48 -42.84 0.39
C GLN A 409 -31.13 -41.62 -0.27
N ASP A 410 -32.11 -41.05 0.42
CA ASP A 410 -32.86 -39.90 -0.05
C ASP A 410 -31.89 -38.74 -0.31
N LEU A 411 -32.03 -38.07 -1.46
CA LEU A 411 -31.28 -36.86 -1.78
C LEU A 411 -31.47 -35.79 -0.70
N SER A 412 -32.57 -35.84 0.06
CA SER A 412 -32.80 -34.97 1.22
C SER A 412 -31.91 -35.33 2.43
N GLU A 413 -31.60 -36.61 2.65
CA GLU A 413 -30.69 -37.10 3.68
C GLU A 413 -29.23 -36.86 3.32
N ILE A 414 -28.84 -37.03 2.06
CA ILE A 414 -27.49 -36.65 1.58
C ILE A 414 -27.29 -35.13 1.73
N ARG A 415 -28.33 -34.34 1.47
CA ARG A 415 -28.31 -32.87 1.64
C ARG A 415 -28.24 -32.44 3.11
N ARG A 416 -28.77 -33.22 4.05
CA ARG A 416 -28.60 -33.01 5.51
C ARG A 416 -27.25 -33.50 6.00
N ALA A 417 -26.84 -34.69 5.60
CA ALA A 417 -25.58 -35.30 6.01
C ALA A 417 -24.34 -34.55 5.50
N ILE A 418 -24.43 -33.77 4.42
CA ILE A 418 -23.33 -32.90 3.92
C ILE A 418 -23.34 -31.52 4.58
N VAL A 419 -24.49 -31.04 5.06
CA VAL A 419 -24.55 -29.84 5.91
C VAL A 419 -23.96 -30.14 7.30
N GLU A 420 -24.11 -31.37 7.79
CA GLU A 420 -23.51 -31.84 9.05
C GLU A 420 -22.09 -32.41 8.88
N ASN A 421 -21.74 -33.03 7.75
CA ASN A 421 -20.39 -33.54 7.40
C ASN A 421 -19.75 -32.74 6.26
N ASP A 422 -19.60 -31.43 6.48
CA ASP A 422 -18.71 -30.60 5.69
C ASP A 422 -17.28 -31.19 5.72
N PRO A 423 -16.56 -31.36 4.60
CA PRO A 423 -15.16 -31.79 4.59
C PRO A 423 -14.21 -30.87 5.37
N ARG A 424 -14.68 -29.71 5.85
CA ARG A 424 -13.98 -28.86 6.83
C ARG A 424 -14.09 -29.34 8.29
N ASN A 425 -14.93 -30.33 8.58
CA ASN A 425 -15.13 -30.90 9.92
C ASN A 425 -14.59 -32.34 10.07
N ALA A 426 -14.06 -32.96 9.02
CA ALA A 426 -13.57 -34.34 9.08
C ALA A 426 -12.22 -34.48 8.35
N GLY A 427 -11.16 -34.02 9.01
CA GLY A 427 -9.78 -34.19 8.60
C GLY A 427 -8.87 -33.42 9.55
N GLU A 428 -8.15 -34.16 10.40
CA GLU A 428 -7.03 -33.75 11.26
C GLU A 428 -6.88 -32.24 11.54
N ASP A 429 -7.17 -31.86 12.79
CA ASP A 429 -7.19 -30.52 13.37
C ASP A 429 -5.97 -29.64 13.02
N GLU A 430 -6.04 -28.94 11.89
CA GLU A 430 -5.45 -27.62 11.73
C GLU A 430 -6.57 -26.66 11.35
N GLU A 431 -7.32 -26.19 12.36
CA GLU A 431 -8.33 -25.14 12.20
C GLU A 431 -7.77 -24.00 11.33
N GLU A 432 -8.40 -23.77 10.18
CA GLU A 432 -8.13 -22.60 9.35
C GLU A 432 -8.46 -21.36 10.19
N ILE A 433 -7.46 -20.77 10.84
CA ILE A 433 -7.64 -19.61 11.73
C ILE A 433 -8.22 -18.46 10.90
N ASP A 434 -9.52 -18.24 11.03
CA ASP A 434 -10.24 -17.17 10.36
C ASP A 434 -9.93 -15.83 11.03
N PHE A 435 -8.82 -15.19 10.62
CA PHE A 435 -8.46 -13.87 11.13
C PHE A 435 -9.38 -12.80 10.53
N LYS A 436 -10.38 -12.39 11.30
CA LYS A 436 -11.14 -11.15 11.03
C LYS A 436 -10.27 -9.95 11.45
N PRO A 437 -10.28 -8.84 10.69
CA PRO A 437 -9.61 -7.61 11.10
C PRO A 437 -10.07 -7.20 12.50
N THR A 438 -9.16 -7.19 13.47
CA THR A 438 -9.44 -6.65 14.80
C THR A 438 -9.07 -5.17 14.80
N PHE A 439 -10.04 -4.33 15.14
CA PHE A 439 -9.88 -2.88 15.17
C PHE A 439 -10.78 -2.27 16.23
N VAL A 440 -10.42 -1.06 16.64
CA VAL A 440 -11.24 -0.15 17.43
C VAL A 440 -11.94 0.80 16.47
N ASP A 441 -13.24 1.03 16.67
CA ASP A 441 -14.00 2.10 16.03
C ASP A 441 -14.38 3.14 17.10
N PRO A 442 -13.52 4.14 17.37
CA PRO A 442 -13.77 5.04 18.48
C PRO A 442 -14.99 5.96 18.29
N ILE A 443 -15.63 5.97 17.11
CA ILE A 443 -16.88 6.69 16.87
C ILE A 443 -18.08 5.83 17.28
N ASP A 444 -18.09 4.55 16.88
CA ASP A 444 -19.22 3.65 17.15
C ASP A 444 -19.17 3.06 18.56
N ASP A 445 -17.98 2.67 19.03
CA ASP A 445 -17.77 2.12 20.38
C ASP A 445 -18.26 3.08 21.48
N ARG A 446 -18.25 4.39 21.23
CA ARG A 446 -18.78 5.41 22.15
C ARG A 446 -20.31 5.45 22.21
N LYS A 447 -21.01 4.98 21.17
CA LYS A 447 -22.48 4.94 21.13
C LYS A 447 -23.01 3.78 21.96
N ASP A 448 -22.25 2.70 22.08
CA ASP A 448 -22.60 1.49 22.86
C ASP A 448 -22.40 1.66 24.38
N GLY A 449 -22.18 2.89 24.85
CA GLY A 449 -22.02 3.19 26.28
C GLY A 449 -20.61 2.94 26.82
N CYS A 450 -19.64 2.58 25.97
CA CYS A 450 -18.24 2.51 26.37
C CYS A 450 -17.71 3.92 26.70
N THR A 451 -17.28 4.13 27.94
CA THR A 451 -16.73 5.42 28.41
C THR A 451 -15.35 5.70 27.83
N ASN A 452 -14.59 4.67 27.46
CA ASN A 452 -13.27 4.79 26.85
C ASN A 452 -13.05 3.69 25.78
N PRO A 453 -13.20 3.99 24.47
CA PRO A 453 -13.11 2.98 23.41
C PRO A 453 -11.71 2.37 23.26
N TRP A 454 -10.70 2.94 23.91
CA TRP A 454 -9.33 2.44 23.87
C TRP A 454 -9.06 1.39 24.96
N GLU A 455 -9.92 1.28 25.96
CA GLU A 455 -9.70 0.43 27.13
C GLU A 455 -9.56 -1.05 26.75
N GLY A 456 -8.53 -1.71 27.27
CA GLY A 456 -8.26 -3.13 27.00
C GLY A 456 -7.56 -3.44 25.68
N THR A 457 -7.23 -2.41 24.88
CA THR A 457 -6.51 -2.61 23.61
C THR A 457 -4.99 -2.57 23.79
N VAL A 458 -4.25 -3.16 22.85
CA VAL A 458 -2.78 -3.08 22.81
C VAL A 458 -2.42 -2.40 21.49
N LEU A 459 -1.93 -1.16 21.58
CA LEU A 459 -1.68 -0.30 20.42
C LEU A 459 -0.46 0.60 20.67
N ASP A 460 0.13 1.12 19.59
CA ASP A 460 1.09 2.23 19.69
C ASP A 460 0.38 3.47 20.26
N SER A 461 0.93 4.06 21.32
CA SER A 461 0.38 5.25 21.96
C SER A 461 0.25 6.45 21.00
N ASP A 462 1.12 6.55 19.98
CA ASP A 462 1.01 7.56 18.93
C ASP A 462 -0.30 7.41 18.14
N ALA A 463 -0.83 6.19 17.97
CA ALA A 463 -2.03 5.94 17.18
C ALA A 463 -3.24 6.72 17.74
N ARG A 464 -3.37 6.77 19.07
CA ARG A 464 -4.43 7.54 19.75
C ARG A 464 -4.26 9.04 19.53
N LEU A 465 -3.03 9.56 19.64
CA LEU A 465 -2.74 10.99 19.43
C LEU A 465 -3.02 11.42 17.99
N VAL A 466 -2.61 10.58 17.03
CA VAL A 466 -2.87 10.76 15.60
C VAL A 466 -4.37 10.71 15.30
N TYR A 467 -5.09 9.72 15.85
CA TYR A 467 -6.54 9.62 15.71
C TYR A 467 -7.24 10.86 16.27
N ASN A 468 -6.86 11.33 17.46
CA ASN A 468 -7.48 12.50 18.09
C ASN A 468 -7.29 13.76 17.25
N GLU A 469 -6.12 13.95 16.64
CA GLU A 469 -5.86 15.06 15.73
C GLU A 469 -6.75 14.98 14.48
N TRP A 470 -6.94 13.79 13.93
CA TRP A 470 -7.89 13.57 12.83
C TRP A 470 -9.34 13.83 13.26
N ALA A 471 -9.74 13.35 14.44
CA ALA A 471 -11.09 13.55 14.97
C ALA A 471 -11.42 15.04 15.14
N LYS A 472 -10.43 15.84 15.55
CA LYS A 472 -10.53 17.29 15.71
C LYS A 472 -10.62 18.04 14.38
N ASN A 473 -9.77 17.70 13.40
CA ASN A 473 -9.56 18.53 12.21
C ASN A 473 -10.22 18.00 10.92
N ALA A 474 -10.51 16.70 10.86
CA ALA A 474 -10.97 16.05 9.64
C ALA A 474 -12.33 15.35 9.81
N ALA A 475 -12.61 14.71 10.96
CA ALA A 475 -13.80 13.87 11.10
C ALA A 475 -15.14 14.60 10.88
N ALA A 476 -15.26 15.88 11.23
CA ALA A 476 -16.48 16.66 10.94
C ALA A 476 -16.72 16.83 9.42
N TYR A 477 -15.65 16.96 8.64
CA TYR A 477 -15.73 17.16 7.19
C TYR A 477 -16.02 15.86 6.45
N VAL A 478 -15.53 14.73 6.97
CA VAL A 478 -15.70 13.41 6.35
C VAL A 478 -17.12 12.86 6.59
N ARG A 479 -17.79 13.25 7.69
CA ARG A 479 -19.13 12.77 8.07
C ARG A 479 -20.30 13.33 7.26
N ASN A 480 -20.09 14.35 6.42
CA ASN A 480 -21.13 14.84 5.51
C ASN A 480 -21.41 13.76 4.45
N HIS A 481 -22.48 13.00 4.67
CA HIS A 481 -22.99 11.96 3.78
C HIS A 481 -23.27 12.53 2.39
N ASN A 482 -22.37 12.30 1.46
CA ASN A 482 -22.70 12.41 0.04
C ASN A 482 -23.20 11.05 -0.43
N ARG A 483 -24.33 11.05 -1.15
CA ARG A 483 -24.81 9.85 -1.87
C ARG A 483 -23.69 9.34 -2.78
N PRO A 484 -23.58 8.01 -2.99
CA PRO A 484 -22.54 7.42 -3.82
C PRO A 484 -22.45 8.11 -5.18
N THR A 485 -21.29 8.73 -5.47
CA THR A 485 -21.12 9.57 -6.66
C THR A 485 -20.52 8.82 -7.85
N SER A 486 -20.05 7.58 -7.65
CA SER A 486 -19.43 6.76 -8.69
C SER A 486 -20.30 5.57 -9.11
N LEU A 487 -20.18 5.18 -10.38
CA LEU A 487 -20.84 4.01 -10.95
C LEU A 487 -20.43 2.71 -10.24
N LEU A 488 -19.23 2.67 -9.66
CA LEU A 488 -18.70 1.53 -8.91
C LEU A 488 -19.45 1.33 -7.59
N THR A 489 -19.67 2.40 -6.82
CA THR A 489 -20.39 2.31 -5.55
C THR A 489 -21.87 1.98 -5.78
N LEU A 490 -22.46 2.48 -6.87
CA LEU A 490 -23.82 2.09 -7.30
C LEU A 490 -23.89 0.60 -7.67
N PHE A 491 -22.87 0.08 -8.36
CA PHE A 491 -22.78 -1.34 -8.71
C PHE A 491 -22.60 -2.24 -7.47
N LEU A 492 -21.75 -1.84 -6.52
CA LEU A 492 -21.57 -2.55 -5.23
C LEU A 492 -22.87 -2.59 -4.41
N TRP A 493 -23.56 -1.46 -4.33
CA TRP A 493 -24.85 -1.35 -3.69
C TRP A 493 -25.91 -2.25 -4.36
N TYR A 494 -25.93 -2.31 -5.70
CA TYR A 494 -26.79 -3.22 -6.47
C TYR A 494 -26.48 -4.71 -6.23
N MET A 495 -25.21 -5.05 -5.96
CA MET A 495 -24.76 -6.40 -5.62
C MET A 495 -25.08 -6.82 -4.18
N GLY A 496 -25.64 -5.92 -3.37
CA GLY A 496 -26.01 -6.19 -1.98
C GLY A 496 -24.86 -6.10 -0.99
N ALA A 497 -23.74 -5.47 -1.38
CA ALA A 497 -22.72 -5.02 -0.43
C ALA A 497 -23.20 -3.67 0.12
N HIS A 498 -23.96 -3.72 1.21
CA HIS A 498 -24.56 -2.54 1.84
C HIS A 498 -23.71 -2.00 2.99
N ASP A 499 -22.92 -2.86 3.62
CA ASP A 499 -22.12 -2.53 4.80
C ASP A 499 -20.63 -2.79 4.50
N GLY A 500 -19.82 -1.74 4.66
CA GLY A 500 -18.37 -1.85 4.73
C GLY A 500 -17.92 -2.36 6.10
N LEU A 501 -16.64 -2.19 6.45
CA LEU A 501 -16.15 -2.53 7.79
C LEU A 501 -16.82 -1.67 8.87
N ALA A 502 -17.13 -0.42 8.54
CA ALA A 502 -17.91 0.52 9.36
C ALA A 502 -18.52 1.61 8.44
N PRO A 503 -19.39 2.51 8.95
CA PRO A 503 -19.94 3.58 8.13
C PRO A 503 -18.86 4.45 7.47
N ALA A 504 -19.13 4.90 6.25
CA ALA A 504 -18.19 5.71 5.48
C ALA A 504 -17.74 6.95 6.27
N GLY A 505 -16.43 7.17 6.31
CA GLY A 505 -15.80 8.24 7.05
C GLY A 505 -15.42 7.92 8.49
N HIS A 506 -15.72 6.72 8.99
CA HIS A 506 -15.10 6.20 10.20
C HIS A 506 -13.61 5.88 9.94
N LEU A 507 -12.78 6.07 10.96
CA LEU A 507 -11.36 5.73 10.93
C LEU A 507 -11.10 4.63 11.95
N LEU A 508 -10.83 3.43 11.45
CA LEU A 508 -10.59 2.25 12.26
C LEU A 508 -9.13 2.18 12.67
N VAL A 509 -8.85 1.87 13.93
CA VAL A 509 -7.48 1.69 14.44
C VAL A 509 -7.26 0.21 14.71
N HIS A 510 -6.39 -0.44 13.94
CA HIS A 510 -6.17 -1.88 14.03
C HIS A 510 -5.24 -2.24 15.18
N THR A 511 -5.57 -3.32 15.88
CA THR A 511 -4.69 -3.93 16.89
C THR A 511 -3.62 -4.75 16.20
N LEU A 512 -2.34 -4.42 16.47
CA LEU A 512 -1.15 -5.03 15.88
C LEU A 512 -0.31 -5.80 16.90
#